data_AF-A0AA41SX10-F1
#
_entry.id   AF-A0AA41SX10-F1
#
_cell.length_a   1.000
_cell.length_b   1.000
_cell.length_c   1.000
_cell.angle_alpha   90.00
_cell.angle_beta   90.00
_cell.angle_gamma   90.00
#
_symmetry.space_group_name_H-M   'P 1'
#
loop_
_entity.id
_entity.type
_entity.pdbx_description
1 polymer ?
#
loop_
_entity_poly.entity_id
_entity_poly.type
_entity_poly.pdbx_seq_one_letter_code
_entity_poly.pdbx_strand_id
1 'polypeptide(L)'
;MSKSESPEEPEQLQKLFIEGLSFETTDESLRSHFEQWGIPMHCVVMRDPNTKTSRDFGFVTYATVEEVGVAMNSGPHKVVGRVVEPKQAQIEVVPSASALIINALKEPRDRKKQKNIKHSGNITFDEIVNIARQMCHGSSARELSGTIKEILGTAQSVGCNVDGCHPHDVIDDVSTGAVECPAS
;
A
#
# COMPACT_ATOMS: atom_id res chain seq x y z
N MET A 1 -26.03 18.40 -12.78
CA MET A 1 -24.99 19.34 -12.31
C MET A 1 -23.73 18.51 -12.11
N SER A 2 -22.84 18.63 -13.07
CA SER A 2 -21.62 17.83 -13.21
C SER A 2 -20.58 18.33 -12.21
N LYS A 3 -20.12 17.46 -11.30
CA LYS A 3 -18.90 17.72 -10.55
C LYS A 3 -17.78 17.03 -11.31
N SER A 4 -17.03 17.83 -12.05
CA SER A 4 -15.77 17.45 -12.68
C SER A 4 -14.78 17.13 -11.57
N GLU A 5 -14.52 15.83 -11.37
CA GLU A 5 -13.48 15.33 -10.49
C GLU A 5 -12.15 15.49 -11.26
N SER A 6 -11.47 16.60 -11.01
CA SER A 6 -10.06 16.79 -11.36
C SER A 6 -9.23 15.69 -10.68
N PRO A 7 -8.06 15.31 -11.23
CA PRO A 7 -7.18 14.37 -10.54
C PRO A 7 -6.78 14.99 -9.21
N GLU A 8 -7.31 14.45 -8.11
CA GLU A 8 -6.95 14.89 -6.77
C GLU A 8 -5.45 14.64 -6.64
N GLU A 9 -4.67 15.72 -6.54
CA GLU A 9 -3.30 15.68 -6.07
C GLU A 9 -3.28 14.75 -4.84
N PRO A 10 -2.32 13.83 -4.73
CA PRO A 10 -2.43 12.78 -3.71
C PRO A 10 -2.52 13.45 -2.34
N GLU A 11 -3.67 13.33 -1.64
CA GLU A 11 -3.90 13.71 -0.23
C GLU A 11 -2.74 13.26 0.68
N GLN A 12 -1.98 12.28 0.22
CA GLN A 12 -0.74 11.75 0.76
C GLN A 12 0.36 12.82 0.95
N LEU A 13 0.49 13.80 0.05
CA LEU A 13 1.45 14.92 0.18
C LEU A 13 1.04 15.91 1.27
N GLN A 14 -0.24 15.91 1.65
CA GLN A 14 -0.78 16.78 2.69
C GLN A 14 -0.64 16.15 4.09
N LYS A 15 -0.10 14.92 4.17
CA LYS A 15 0.04 14.16 5.41
C LYS A 15 1.50 14.15 5.88
N LEU A 16 1.68 14.55 7.13
CA LEU A 16 2.92 14.53 7.88
C LEU A 16 2.96 13.34 8.81
N PHE A 17 4.09 12.65 8.83
CA PHE A 17 4.46 11.67 9.84
C PHE A 17 5.32 12.37 10.89
N ILE A 18 4.88 12.33 12.14
CA ILE A 18 5.60 12.93 13.25
C ILE A 18 6.22 11.82 14.08
N GLU A 19 7.54 11.78 14.13
CA GLU A 19 8.31 10.80 14.91
C GLU A 19 8.81 11.44 16.22
N GLY A 20 8.99 10.62 17.26
CA GLY A 20 9.57 11.07 18.53
C GLY A 20 8.57 11.76 19.46
N LEU A 21 7.26 11.48 19.33
CA LEU A 21 6.25 11.99 20.25
C LEU A 21 6.48 11.45 21.68
N SER A 22 6.14 12.26 22.70
CA SER A 22 6.11 11.78 24.08
C SER A 22 4.95 10.80 24.30
N PHE A 23 5.10 9.85 25.22
CA PHE A 23 4.05 8.89 25.57
C PHE A 23 2.75 9.57 26.02
N GLU A 24 2.88 10.73 26.66
CA GLU A 24 1.78 11.54 27.19
C GLU A 24 1.11 12.45 26.13
N THR A 25 1.65 12.49 24.92
CA THR A 25 1.14 13.37 23.84
C THR A 25 -0.27 12.95 23.45
N THR A 26 -1.20 13.90 23.47
CA THR A 26 -2.58 13.75 22.98
C THR A 26 -2.77 14.33 21.59
N ASP A 27 -3.81 13.86 20.91
CA ASP A 27 -4.24 14.34 19.60
C ASP A 27 -4.47 15.86 19.64
N GLU A 28 -5.04 16.34 20.75
CA GLU A 28 -5.27 17.76 21.04
C GLU A 28 -3.96 18.54 21.20
N SER A 29 -2.99 17.99 21.95
CA SER A 29 -1.69 18.65 22.14
C SER A 29 -0.89 18.73 20.83
N LEU A 30 -1.00 17.69 19.99
CA LEU A 30 -0.38 17.65 18.68
C LEU A 30 -1.03 18.71 17.78
N ARG A 31 -2.36 18.74 17.74
CA ARG A 31 -3.13 19.73 16.99
C ARG A 31 -2.76 21.15 17.38
N SER A 32 -2.79 21.48 18.67
CA SER A 32 -2.52 22.83 19.17
C SER A 32 -1.09 23.29 18.83
N HIS A 33 -0.11 22.38 18.81
CA HIS A 33 1.25 22.73 18.41
C HIS A 33 1.35 23.01 16.91
N PHE A 34 0.78 22.12 16.09
CA PHE A 34 0.85 22.20 14.64
C PHE A 34 -0.05 23.29 14.04
N GLU A 35 -1.05 23.77 14.79
CA GLU A 35 -1.88 24.93 14.44
C GLU A 35 -1.09 26.24 14.19
N GLN A 36 0.17 26.31 14.62
CA GLN A 36 1.05 27.47 14.41
C GLN A 36 1.52 27.65 12.96
N TRP A 37 1.53 26.59 12.15
CA TRP A 37 2.03 26.60 10.77
C TRP A 37 0.95 26.37 9.71
N GLY A 38 -0.27 26.10 10.14
CA GLY A 38 -1.44 25.85 9.30
C GLY A 38 -2.57 25.29 10.17
N ILE A 39 -3.77 25.14 9.63
CA ILE A 39 -4.87 24.53 10.40
C ILE A 39 -4.92 23.04 10.04
N PRO A 40 -4.41 22.12 10.90
CA PRO A 40 -4.46 20.71 10.61
C PRO A 40 -5.93 20.24 10.61
N MET A 41 -6.32 19.58 9.52
CA MET A 41 -7.64 18.97 9.38
C MET A 41 -7.80 17.74 10.27
N HIS A 42 -6.78 16.90 10.32
CA HIS A 42 -6.78 15.69 11.13
C HIS A 42 -5.45 15.53 11.86
N CYS A 43 -5.51 15.22 13.15
CA CYS A 43 -4.37 14.85 13.98
C CYS A 43 -4.68 13.52 14.64
N VAL A 44 -3.78 12.54 14.53
CA VAL A 44 -3.97 11.21 15.14
C VAL A 44 -2.65 10.77 15.76
N VAL A 45 -2.64 10.54 17.07
CA VAL A 45 -1.50 9.91 17.75
C VAL A 45 -1.70 8.41 17.76
N MET A 46 -0.73 7.66 17.24
CA MET A 46 -0.84 6.20 17.20
C MET A 46 -0.51 5.64 18.58
N ARG A 47 -1.48 4.96 19.18
CA ARG A 47 -1.41 4.41 20.53
C ARG A 47 -1.67 2.93 20.49
N ASP A 48 -1.01 2.19 21.39
CA ASP A 48 -1.33 0.77 21.53
C ASP A 48 -2.75 0.61 22.12
N PRO A 49 -3.62 -0.21 21.52
CA PRO A 49 -4.99 -0.37 21.99
C PRO A 49 -5.09 -0.96 23.40
N ASN A 50 -4.08 -1.71 23.85
CA ASN A 50 -4.11 -2.37 25.16
C ASN A 50 -3.53 -1.50 26.28
N THR A 51 -2.37 -0.90 26.04
CA THR A 51 -1.66 -0.10 27.07
C THR A 51 -1.99 1.39 26.99
N LYS A 52 -2.68 1.85 25.92
CA LYS A 52 -2.95 3.26 25.60
C LYS A 52 -1.72 4.16 25.53
N THR A 53 -0.51 3.58 25.57
CA THR A 53 0.74 4.30 25.45
C THR A 53 0.95 4.69 24.00
N SER A 54 1.31 5.95 23.75
CA SER A 54 1.68 6.42 22.42
C SER A 54 2.87 5.61 21.92
N ARG A 55 2.78 5.09 20.71
CA ARG A 55 3.87 4.36 20.04
C ARG A 55 4.88 5.36 19.48
N ASP A 56 5.20 6.43 20.20
CA ASP A 56 6.13 7.51 19.80
C ASP A 56 5.97 8.16 18.41
N PHE A 57 4.90 7.85 17.65
CA PHE A 57 4.59 8.50 16.38
C PHE A 57 3.12 8.90 16.22
N GLY A 58 2.88 9.84 15.32
CA GLY A 58 1.56 10.32 14.97
C GLY A 58 1.50 10.86 13.54
N PHE A 59 0.30 11.25 13.13
CA PHE A 59 0.04 11.82 11.81
C PHE A 59 -0.71 13.14 11.93
N VAL A 60 -0.32 14.09 11.08
CA VAL A 60 -0.97 15.40 10.94
C VAL A 60 -1.30 15.59 9.46
N THR A 61 -2.57 15.83 9.14
CA THR A 61 -3.03 16.13 7.78
C THR A 61 -3.45 17.58 7.71
N TYR A 62 -2.86 18.34 6.78
CA TYR A 62 -3.24 19.72 6.48
C TYR A 62 -4.18 19.79 5.27
N ALA A 63 -4.75 20.97 5.03
CA ALA A 63 -5.58 21.21 3.85
C ALA A 63 -4.73 21.40 2.58
N THR A 64 -3.49 21.89 2.72
CA THR A 64 -2.61 22.21 1.60
C THR A 64 -1.20 21.66 1.79
N VAL A 65 -0.51 21.40 0.68
CA VAL A 65 0.90 20.93 0.67
C VAL A 65 1.85 22.06 1.10
N GLU A 66 1.45 23.32 0.93
CA GLU A 66 2.25 24.48 1.36
C GLU A 66 2.36 24.53 2.89
N GLU A 67 1.25 24.33 3.62
CA GLU A 67 1.25 24.24 5.09
C GLU A 67 2.16 23.12 5.59
N VAL A 68 2.15 21.97 4.88
CA VAL A 68 3.07 20.86 5.16
C VAL A 68 4.52 21.29 5.01
N GLY A 69 4.87 21.95 3.90
CA GLY A 69 6.22 22.43 3.63
C GLY A 69 6.70 23.46 4.67
N VAL A 70 5.83 24.39 5.07
CA VAL A 70 6.11 25.38 6.11
C VAL A 70 6.33 24.70 7.45
N ALA A 71 5.45 23.77 7.85
CA ALA A 71 5.61 23.01 9.09
C ALA A 71 6.92 22.21 9.08
N MET A 72 7.28 21.55 7.99
CA MET A 72 8.54 20.79 7.90
C MET A 72 9.78 21.69 8.00
N ASN A 73 9.76 22.86 7.36
CA ASN A 73 10.91 23.77 7.31
C ASN A 73 11.09 24.60 8.60
N SER A 74 10.08 24.64 9.46
CA SER A 74 10.09 25.46 10.69
C SER A 74 10.70 24.76 11.92
N GLY A 75 11.39 23.63 11.74
CA GLY A 75 11.99 22.85 12.83
C GLY A 75 13.15 23.58 13.54
N PRO A 76 13.48 23.21 14.79
CA PRO A 76 13.03 22.02 15.52
C PRO A 76 11.71 22.21 16.28
N HIS A 77 10.80 21.24 16.14
CA HIS A 77 9.52 21.22 16.83
C HIS A 77 9.63 20.60 18.21
N LYS A 78 8.90 21.15 19.19
CA LYS A 78 8.88 20.64 20.56
C LYS A 78 7.44 20.44 21.04
N VAL A 79 7.03 19.19 21.16
CA VAL A 79 5.69 18.80 21.64
C VAL A 79 5.84 18.13 23.00
N VAL A 80 5.19 18.70 24.02
CA VAL A 80 5.20 18.18 25.41
C VAL A 80 6.64 17.93 25.92
N GLY A 81 7.53 18.89 25.68
CA GLY A 81 8.93 18.84 26.14
C GLY A 81 9.86 17.91 25.38
N ARG A 82 9.37 17.14 24.40
CA ARG A 82 10.19 16.28 23.54
C ARG A 82 10.38 16.93 22.16
N VAL A 83 11.59 16.81 21.60
CA VAL A 83 11.87 17.26 20.23
C VAL A 83 11.26 16.23 19.28
N VAL A 84 10.46 16.71 18.32
CA VAL A 84 9.76 15.87 17.35
C VAL A 84 10.26 16.17 15.95
N GLU A 85 10.27 15.15 15.11
CA GLU A 85 10.75 15.25 13.73
C GLU A 85 9.57 15.04 12.76
N PRO A 86 9.10 16.11 12.08
CA PRO A 86 8.15 15.97 11.00
C PRO A 86 8.84 15.44 9.74
N LYS A 87 8.34 14.34 9.19
CA LYS A 87 8.72 13.76 7.91
C LYS A 87 7.51 13.68 7.00
N GLN A 88 7.72 13.77 5.69
CA GLN A 88 6.64 13.55 4.74
C GLN A 88 6.14 12.11 4.90
N ALA A 89 4.82 11.91 5.04
CA ALA A 89 4.28 10.57 5.22
C ALA A 89 4.51 9.75 3.95
N GLN A 90 5.30 8.69 4.08
CA GLN A 90 5.47 7.71 3.01
C GLN A 90 4.41 6.62 3.18
N ILE A 91 3.57 6.44 2.16
CA ILE A 91 2.69 5.27 2.08
C ILE A 91 3.35 4.32 1.09
N GLU A 92 4.04 3.32 1.61
CA GLU A 92 4.53 2.23 0.79
C GLU A 92 3.36 1.28 0.51
N VAL A 93 2.83 1.34 -0.71
CA VAL A 93 1.82 0.37 -1.15
C VAL A 93 2.57 -0.88 -1.57
N VAL A 94 2.70 -1.85 -0.66
CA VAL A 94 3.22 -3.16 -1.04
C VAL A 94 2.20 -3.82 -1.97
N PRO A 95 2.55 -4.09 -3.24
CA PRO A 95 1.60 -4.66 -4.17
C PRO A 95 1.28 -6.10 -3.76
N SER A 96 -0.01 -6.38 -3.56
CA SER A 96 -0.52 -7.75 -3.39
C SER A 96 -0.41 -8.54 -4.69
N ALA A 97 -0.26 -9.87 -4.60
CA ALA A 97 -0.34 -10.78 -5.75
C ALA A 97 -1.57 -10.50 -6.62
N SER A 98 -2.74 -10.37 -6.00
CA SER A 98 -3.98 -10.06 -6.69
C SER A 98 -3.94 -8.71 -7.41
N ALA A 99 -3.27 -7.70 -6.85
CA ALA A 99 -3.16 -6.38 -7.47
C ALA A 99 -2.27 -6.42 -8.72
N LEU A 100 -1.17 -7.16 -8.68
CA LEU A 100 -0.27 -7.34 -9.80
C LEU A 100 -0.94 -8.12 -10.94
N ILE A 101 -1.66 -9.19 -10.61
CA ILE A 101 -2.44 -9.99 -11.57
C ILE A 101 -3.51 -9.12 -12.25
N ILE A 102 -4.29 -8.36 -11.49
CA ILE A 102 -5.34 -7.50 -12.05
C ILE A 102 -4.74 -6.38 -12.93
N ASN A 103 -3.56 -5.87 -12.59
CA ASN A 103 -2.87 -4.89 -13.42
C ASN A 103 -2.35 -5.51 -14.74
N ALA A 104 -1.89 -6.76 -14.71
CA ALA A 104 -1.47 -7.50 -15.92
C ALA A 104 -2.64 -7.75 -16.88
N LEU A 105 -3.84 -8.03 -16.36
CA LEU A 105 -5.05 -8.27 -17.16
C LEU A 105 -5.52 -7.05 -17.97
N LYS A 106 -5.10 -5.82 -17.62
CA LYS A 106 -5.50 -4.56 -18.28
C LYS A 106 -7.02 -4.40 -18.51
N GLU A 107 -7.85 -5.10 -17.75
CA GLU A 107 -9.30 -5.02 -17.87
C GLU A 107 -9.84 -3.71 -17.27
N PRO A 108 -10.83 -3.06 -17.91
CA PRO A 108 -11.42 -1.82 -17.40
C PRO A 108 -12.11 -2.07 -16.06
N ARG A 109 -11.52 -1.55 -14.99
CA ARG A 109 -12.02 -1.72 -13.62
C ARG A 109 -13.05 -0.65 -13.30
N ASP A 110 -14.32 -1.04 -13.33
CA ASP A 110 -15.45 -0.16 -12.97
C ASP A 110 -15.52 -0.01 -11.44
N ARG A 111 -15.00 1.11 -10.89
CA ARG A 111 -14.85 1.35 -9.44
C ARG A 111 -16.18 1.28 -8.65
N LYS A 112 -17.34 1.22 -9.32
CA LYS A 112 -18.68 1.29 -8.71
C LYS A 112 -19.55 0.02 -8.83
N LYS A 113 -19.02 -1.13 -9.26
CA LYS A 113 -19.80 -2.38 -9.34
C LYS A 113 -19.38 -3.45 -8.34
N GLN A 114 -20.27 -4.42 -8.16
CA GLN A 114 -20.29 -5.47 -7.14
C GLN A 114 -18.91 -6.02 -6.77
N LYS A 115 -18.72 -6.30 -5.47
CA LYS A 115 -17.56 -7.02 -4.97
C LYS A 115 -17.50 -8.41 -5.61
N ASN A 116 -16.29 -8.93 -5.86
CA ASN A 116 -16.04 -10.28 -6.36
C ASN A 116 -16.51 -10.55 -7.81
N ILE A 117 -16.25 -9.59 -8.72
CA ILE A 117 -16.43 -9.82 -10.17
C ILE A 117 -15.38 -10.85 -10.61
N LYS A 118 -15.84 -11.93 -11.24
CA LYS A 118 -14.93 -12.89 -11.88
C LYS A 118 -14.32 -12.21 -13.10
N HIS A 119 -13.00 -12.10 -13.12
CA HIS A 119 -12.26 -11.71 -14.30
C HIS A 119 -12.20 -12.92 -15.23
N SER A 120 -12.29 -12.73 -16.55
CA SER A 120 -12.13 -13.82 -17.52
C SER A 120 -10.97 -13.53 -18.47
N GLY A 121 -10.00 -12.74 -18.03
CA GLY A 121 -8.87 -12.36 -18.83
C GLY A 121 -7.79 -13.45 -18.83
N ASN A 122 -6.98 -13.41 -19.89
CA ASN A 122 -5.89 -14.34 -20.12
C ASN A 122 -4.56 -13.64 -19.82
N ILE A 123 -3.70 -14.30 -19.04
CA ILE A 123 -2.35 -13.85 -18.70
C ILE A 123 -1.36 -14.82 -19.35
N THR A 124 -0.20 -14.32 -19.77
CA THR A 124 0.87 -15.18 -20.30
C THR A 124 1.71 -15.76 -19.17
N PHE A 125 2.28 -16.95 -19.36
CA PHE A 125 3.16 -17.55 -18.36
C PHE A 125 4.36 -16.65 -18.02
N ASP A 126 4.91 -15.92 -19.00
CA ASP A 126 5.96 -14.92 -18.79
C ASP A 126 5.56 -13.80 -17.82
N GLU A 127 4.33 -13.31 -17.89
CA GLU A 127 3.82 -12.30 -16.94
C GLU A 127 3.71 -12.87 -15.53
N ILE A 128 3.32 -14.14 -15.39
CA ILE A 128 3.28 -14.83 -14.09
C ILE A 128 4.68 -14.98 -13.50
N VAL A 129 5.67 -15.36 -14.32
CA VAL A 129 7.07 -15.43 -13.91
C VAL A 129 7.58 -14.05 -13.48
N ASN A 130 7.24 -12.99 -14.20
CA ASN A 130 7.62 -11.62 -13.84
C ASN A 130 6.99 -11.18 -12.51
N ILE A 131 5.72 -11.49 -12.27
CA ILE A 131 5.03 -11.23 -10.99
C ILE A 131 5.68 -12.04 -9.86
N ALA A 132 5.98 -13.32 -10.11
CA ALA A 132 6.63 -14.19 -9.14
C ALA A 132 8.03 -13.67 -8.74
N ARG A 133 8.81 -13.14 -9.70
CA ARG A 133 10.10 -12.49 -9.42
C ARG A 133 9.93 -11.27 -8.52
N GLN A 134 8.94 -10.41 -8.79
CA GLN A 134 8.66 -9.24 -7.96
C GLN A 134 8.22 -9.62 -6.54
N MET A 135 7.52 -10.74 -6.39
CA MET A 135 7.01 -11.22 -5.10
C MET A 135 7.93 -12.19 -4.38
N CYS A 136 9.07 -12.57 -4.96
CA CYS A 136 10.01 -13.52 -4.38
C CYS A 136 10.48 -13.11 -2.97
N HIS A 137 10.62 -11.81 -2.71
CA HIS A 137 11.00 -11.29 -1.38
C HIS A 137 9.88 -11.34 -0.33
N GLY A 138 8.61 -11.48 -0.75
CA GLY A 138 7.44 -11.56 0.14
C GLY A 138 6.78 -12.95 0.19
N SER A 139 7.27 -13.90 -0.60
CA SER A 139 6.74 -15.26 -0.72
C SER A 139 7.27 -16.16 0.41
N SER A 140 6.45 -17.14 0.83
CA SER A 140 6.87 -18.15 1.81
C SER A 140 7.68 -19.28 1.18
N ALA A 141 7.72 -19.35 -0.15
CA ALA A 141 8.46 -20.36 -0.90
C ALA A 141 9.96 -20.03 -0.97
N ARG A 142 10.80 -21.07 -0.87
CA ARG A 142 12.28 -20.94 -0.97
C ARG A 142 12.78 -20.86 -2.41
N GLU A 143 11.95 -21.27 -3.37
CA GLU A 143 12.30 -21.36 -4.79
C GLU A 143 11.25 -20.64 -5.64
N LEU A 144 11.68 -20.11 -6.79
CA LEU A 144 10.81 -19.44 -7.74
C LEU A 144 9.68 -20.36 -8.24
N SER A 145 9.94 -21.67 -8.34
CA SER A 145 8.94 -22.70 -8.67
C SER A 145 7.76 -22.69 -7.67
N GLY A 146 8.02 -22.51 -6.38
CA GLY A 146 7.02 -22.42 -5.34
C GLY A 146 6.26 -21.09 -5.38
N THR A 147 6.96 -19.98 -5.62
CA THR A 147 6.31 -18.67 -5.78
C THR A 147 5.39 -18.64 -7.01
N ILE A 148 5.80 -19.25 -8.13
CA ILE A 148 4.95 -19.38 -9.33
C ILE A 148 3.65 -20.13 -9.00
N LYS A 149 3.72 -21.22 -8.23
CA LYS A 149 2.52 -21.95 -7.78
C LYS A 149 1.59 -21.09 -6.91
N GLU A 150 2.15 -20.24 -6.03
CA GLU A 150 1.37 -19.29 -5.23
C GLU A 150 0.66 -18.24 -6.09
N ILE A 151 1.35 -17.69 -7.10
CA ILE A 151 0.76 -16.73 -8.03
C ILE A 151 -0.33 -17.39 -8.88
N LEU A 152 -0.12 -18.60 -9.38
CA LEU A 152 -1.11 -19.37 -10.13
C LEU A 152 -2.37 -19.68 -9.30
N GLY A 153 -2.21 -20.02 -8.02
CA GLY A 153 -3.35 -20.20 -7.10
C GLY A 153 -4.13 -18.90 -6.88
N THR A 154 -3.44 -17.76 -6.84
CA THR A 154 -4.08 -16.44 -6.79
C THR A 154 -4.81 -16.13 -8.10
N ALA A 155 -4.22 -16.44 -9.26
CA ALA A 155 -4.82 -16.26 -10.57
C ALA A 155 -6.13 -17.06 -10.72
N GLN A 156 -6.17 -18.30 -10.21
CA GLN A 156 -7.38 -19.11 -10.14
C GLN A 156 -8.49 -18.42 -9.32
N SER A 157 -8.12 -17.84 -8.18
CA SER A 157 -9.08 -17.16 -7.29
C SER A 157 -9.62 -15.86 -7.90
N VAL A 158 -8.81 -15.16 -8.72
CA VAL A 158 -9.20 -13.97 -9.47
C VAL A 158 -10.08 -14.33 -10.68
N GLY A 159 -9.94 -15.55 -11.21
CA GLY A 159 -10.71 -16.09 -12.34
C GLY A 159 -9.97 -16.09 -13.68
N CYS A 160 -8.65 -15.84 -13.68
CA CYS A 160 -7.86 -15.69 -14.90
C CYS A 160 -7.48 -17.05 -15.51
N ASN A 161 -7.25 -17.04 -16.83
CA ASN A 161 -6.63 -18.15 -17.55
C ASN A 161 -5.15 -17.86 -17.81
N VAL A 162 -4.35 -18.91 -17.98
CA VAL A 162 -2.91 -18.80 -18.27
C VAL A 162 -2.63 -19.49 -19.60
N ASP A 163 -2.23 -18.72 -20.61
CA ASP A 163 -2.01 -19.21 -21.98
C ASP A 163 -3.19 -20.05 -22.55
N GLY A 164 -4.42 -19.68 -22.17
CA GLY A 164 -5.64 -20.41 -22.56
C GLY A 164 -5.93 -21.67 -21.75
N CYS A 165 -4.99 -22.12 -20.89
CA CYS A 165 -5.18 -23.23 -19.97
C CYS A 165 -5.80 -22.77 -18.64
N HIS A 166 -6.40 -23.72 -17.91
CA HIS A 166 -6.89 -23.45 -16.56
C HIS A 166 -5.70 -23.42 -15.58
N PRO A 167 -5.63 -22.47 -14.62
CA PRO A 167 -4.45 -22.31 -13.75
C PRO A 167 -4.10 -23.57 -12.96
N HIS A 168 -5.08 -24.43 -12.66
CA HIS A 168 -4.84 -25.70 -11.96
C HIS A 168 -4.00 -26.68 -12.78
N ASP A 169 -4.25 -26.77 -14.08
CA ASP A 169 -3.50 -27.68 -14.97
C ASP A 169 -2.04 -27.21 -15.09
N VAL A 170 -1.83 -25.89 -15.14
CA VAL A 170 -0.49 -25.29 -15.16
C VAL A 170 0.25 -25.50 -13.84
N ILE A 171 -0.45 -25.51 -12.70
CA ILE A 171 0.16 -25.84 -11.39
C ILE A 171 0.66 -27.29 -11.39
N ASP A 172 -0.14 -28.22 -11.94
CA ASP A 172 0.22 -29.63 -12.04
C ASP A 172 1.41 -29.83 -12.99
N ASP A 173 1.45 -29.13 -14.12
CA ASP A 173 2.57 -29.16 -15.06
C ASP A 173 3.87 -28.61 -14.45
N VAL A 174 3.77 -27.53 -13.66
CA VAL A 174 4.92 -26.99 -12.89
C VAL A 174 5.32 -27.94 -11.76
N SER A 175 4.38 -28.73 -11.22
CA SER A 175 4.69 -29.71 -10.17
C SER A 175 5.32 -31.00 -10.72
N THR A 176 4.96 -31.39 -11.94
CA THR A 176 5.53 -32.55 -12.64
C THR A 176 6.85 -32.23 -13.34
N GLY A 177 7.19 -30.94 -13.47
CA GLY A 177 8.41 -30.48 -14.14
C GLY A 177 8.28 -30.42 -15.67
N ALA A 178 7.06 -30.45 -16.19
CA ALA A 178 6.77 -30.36 -17.63
C ALA A 178 6.95 -28.94 -18.17
N VAL A 179 6.85 -27.92 -17.31
CA VAL A 179 7.08 -26.51 -17.66
C VAL A 179 8.45 -26.07 -17.15
N GLU A 180 9.30 -25.60 -18.08
CA GLU A 180 10.61 -25.05 -17.72
C GLU A 180 10.44 -23.74 -16.93
N CYS A 181 10.78 -23.78 -15.66
CA CYS A 181 10.88 -22.57 -14.85
C CYS A 181 12.23 -21.89 -15.12
N PRO A 182 12.25 -20.67 -15.68
CA PRO A 182 13.51 -19.97 -15.90
C PRO A 182 14.16 -19.68 -14.55
N ALA A 183 15.31 -20.31 -14.30
CA ALA A 183 16.09 -20.08 -13.11
C ALA A 183 16.71 -18.68 -13.15
N SER A 184 16.62 -17.96 -12.03
CA SER A 184 17.06 -16.58 -11.77
C SER A 184 16.05 -15.52 -12.15
#